data_AF-A0A953M6I8-F1
#
_entry.id   AF-A0A953M6I8-F1
#
_cell.length_a   1.000
_cell.length_b   1.000
_cell.length_c   1.000
_cell.angle_alpha   90.00
_cell.angle_beta   90.00
_cell.angle_gamma   90.00
#
_symmetry.space_group_name_H-M   'P 1'
#
loop_
_entity.id
_entity.type
_entity.pdbx_description
1 polymer ?
#
loop_
_entity_poly.entity_id
_entity_poly.type
_entity_poly.pdbx_seq_one_letter_code
_entity_poly.pdbx_strand_id
1 'polypeptide(L)'
;MNAHDNFPGRAPLPVATLGEEPAAAPGSLGVPQPQDPGKIRPLPEDALIVLPVRNVVLFPGVIVPIGVGRRRSQAGVRAAVSDGRRLGVFLQRDPGIDEPGA
;
A
#
# COMPACT_ATOMS: atom_id res chain seq x y z
N MET A 1 62.73 -28.04 34.07
CA MET A 1 61.86 -28.78 35.00
C MET A 1 60.42 -28.52 34.62
N ASN A 2 59.65 -29.58 34.36
CA ASN A 2 58.26 -29.58 33.90
C ASN A 2 57.26 -29.17 35.01
N ALA A 3 56.11 -28.61 34.62
CA ALA A 3 54.75 -28.93 35.11
C ALA A 3 53.75 -27.98 34.41
N HIS A 4 52.96 -28.42 33.41
CA HIS A 4 51.64 -29.08 33.50
C HIS A 4 50.52 -28.22 34.13
N ASP A 5 49.54 -27.92 33.27
CA ASP A 5 48.09 -27.74 33.50
C ASP A 5 47.57 -26.83 34.62
N ASN A 6 46.65 -25.89 34.30
CA ASN A 6 45.22 -26.24 34.14
C ASN A 6 44.27 -25.03 33.94
N PHE A 7 43.55 -25.01 32.80
CA PHE A 7 42.19 -24.49 32.52
C PHE A 7 41.82 -22.98 32.44
N PRO A 8 40.77 -22.63 31.64
CA PRO A 8 40.77 -21.51 30.70
C PRO A 8 39.58 -20.53 30.90
N GLY A 9 39.56 -19.38 30.23
CA GLY A 9 38.38 -18.52 30.36
C GLY A 9 38.38 -17.22 29.56
N ARG A 10 38.05 -17.34 28.27
CA ARG A 10 37.41 -16.34 27.41
C ARG A 10 38.25 -15.11 27.00
N ALA A 11 38.63 -15.14 25.73
CA ALA A 11 39.05 -14.01 24.93
C ALA A 11 37.95 -12.93 24.80
N PRO A 12 38.30 -11.64 24.81
CA PRO A 12 37.63 -10.67 23.97
C PRO A 12 38.27 -10.67 22.58
N LEU A 13 37.44 -10.88 21.55
CA LEU A 13 37.83 -10.86 20.15
C LEU A 13 38.31 -9.45 19.72
N PRO A 14 39.23 -9.36 18.75
CA PRO A 14 39.83 -8.10 18.30
C PRO A 14 38.88 -7.29 17.42
N VAL A 15 38.96 -5.96 17.56
CA VAL A 15 38.42 -4.98 16.63
C VAL A 15 39.15 -5.11 15.28
N ALA A 16 38.43 -5.55 14.25
CA ALA A 16 38.91 -5.58 12.87
C ALA A 16 38.28 -4.43 12.08
N THR A 17 39.09 -3.40 11.82
CA THR A 17 38.92 -2.52 10.67
C THR A 17 39.15 -3.35 9.40
N LEU A 18 38.20 -3.28 8.46
CA LEU A 18 38.44 -3.61 7.05
C LEU A 18 37.99 -2.39 6.21
N GLY A 19 38.92 -1.81 5.46
CA GLY A 19 38.61 -0.88 4.38
C GLY A 19 38.16 -1.63 3.11
N GLU A 20 37.45 -0.87 2.24
CA GLU A 20 37.16 -1.02 0.80
C GLU A 20 36.76 -2.43 0.24
N GLU A 21 35.74 -2.64 -0.60
CA GLU A 21 35.11 -1.87 -1.70
C GLU A 21 33.81 -2.62 -2.17
N PRO A 22 33.16 -2.29 -3.31
CA PRO A 22 31.87 -1.59 -3.44
C PRO A 22 30.69 -2.49 -3.88
N ALA A 23 29.45 -2.14 -3.55
CA ALA A 23 28.27 -2.43 -4.38
C ALA A 23 27.00 -1.90 -3.73
N ALA A 24 26.12 -1.41 -4.61
CA ALA A 24 24.74 -1.03 -4.35
C ALA A 24 24.57 0.26 -3.55
N ALA A 25 24.46 1.37 -4.29
CA ALA A 25 23.63 2.47 -3.86
C ALA A 25 22.26 1.91 -3.44
N PRO A 26 21.83 2.06 -2.18
CA PRO A 26 20.42 1.92 -1.87
C PRO A 26 19.76 3.13 -2.53
N GLY A 27 18.97 2.85 -3.57
CA GLY A 27 18.12 3.85 -4.21
C GLY A 27 17.47 4.69 -3.12
N SER A 28 17.74 6.00 -3.19
CA SER A 28 17.14 6.98 -2.32
C SER A 28 15.64 6.72 -2.32
N LEU A 29 15.15 6.10 -1.24
CA LEU A 29 13.74 6.11 -0.91
C LEU A 29 13.42 7.59 -0.77
N GLY A 30 12.90 8.14 -1.85
CA GLY A 30 12.68 9.56 -2.01
C GLY A 30 12.04 10.07 -0.75
N VAL A 31 12.73 10.99 -0.08
CA VAL A 31 12.14 11.82 0.98
C VAL A 31 10.75 12.21 0.48
N PRO A 32 9.66 11.88 1.20
CA PRO A 32 8.33 12.31 0.78
C PRO A 32 8.35 13.84 0.80
N GLN A 33 8.53 14.41 -0.39
CA GLN A 33 8.48 15.84 -0.62
C GLN A 33 7.11 16.30 -0.11
N PRO A 34 7.01 17.40 0.66
CA PRO A 34 5.73 17.95 1.07
C PRO A 34 4.85 18.12 -0.18
N GLN A 35 3.84 17.26 -0.29
CA GLN A 35 2.92 17.25 -1.42
C GLN A 35 2.15 18.57 -1.39
N ASP A 36 2.37 19.41 -2.39
CA ASP A 36 1.63 20.64 -2.63
C ASP A 36 0.14 20.31 -2.81
N PRO A 37 -0.76 20.71 -1.89
CA PRO A 37 -2.15 20.25 -1.85
C PRO A 37 -3.02 20.71 -3.04
N GLY A 38 -2.45 21.47 -3.99
CA GLY A 38 -3.15 22.01 -5.15
C GLY A 38 -2.91 21.29 -6.48
N LYS A 39 -1.97 20.34 -6.58
CA LYS A 39 -1.66 19.69 -7.87
C LYS A 39 -2.53 18.45 -8.07
N ILE A 40 -3.64 18.61 -8.79
CA ILE A 40 -4.47 17.51 -9.25
C ILE A 40 -3.60 16.66 -10.20
N ARG A 41 -3.05 15.55 -9.69
CA ARG A 41 -2.35 14.58 -10.53
C ARG A 41 -3.39 14.01 -11.50
N PRO A 42 -3.16 14.08 -12.83
CA PRO A 42 -4.07 13.44 -13.77
C PRO A 42 -4.14 11.96 -13.43
N LEU A 43 -5.36 11.46 -13.24
CA LEU A 43 -5.59 10.05 -12.96
C LEU A 43 -5.09 9.24 -14.18
N PRO A 44 -4.28 8.19 -13.96
CA PRO A 44 -3.79 7.38 -15.06
C PRO A 44 -4.97 6.64 -15.74
N GLU A 45 -4.77 6.19 -16.98
CA GLU A 45 -5.84 5.57 -17.78
C GLU A 45 -6.33 4.23 -17.20
N ASP A 46 -5.48 3.56 -16.43
CA ASP A 46 -5.77 2.34 -15.69
C ASP A 46 -6.42 2.60 -14.30
N ALA A 47 -6.67 3.86 -13.95
CA ALA A 47 -7.34 4.19 -12.70
C ALA A 47 -8.77 3.64 -12.66
N LEU A 48 -9.05 2.88 -11.61
CA LEU A 48 -10.37 2.32 -11.33
C LEU A 48 -11.13 3.19 -10.35
N ILE A 49 -12.37 3.51 -10.70
CA ILE A 49 -13.31 4.11 -9.75
C ILE A 49 -13.81 3.00 -8.84
N VAL A 50 -13.73 3.20 -7.54
CA VAL A 50 -14.12 2.19 -6.54
C VAL A 50 -15.45 2.57 -5.91
N LEU A 51 -16.40 1.63 -5.94
CA LEU A 51 -17.70 1.73 -5.29
C LEU A 51 -17.75 0.80 -4.08
N PRO A 52 -17.74 1.35 -2.85
CA PRO A 52 -17.93 0.55 -1.65
C PRO A 52 -19.38 0.09 -1.53
N VAL A 53 -19.57 -1.20 -1.29
CA VAL A 53 -20.87 -1.84 -1.04
C VAL A 53 -20.86 -2.56 0.31
N ARG A 54 -22.02 -2.68 0.96
CA ARG A 54 -22.14 -3.32 2.29
C ARG A 54 -22.73 -4.72 2.25
N ASN A 55 -23.73 -4.92 1.40
CA ASN A 55 -24.63 -6.08 1.49
C ASN A 55 -24.61 -6.96 0.23
N VAL A 56 -23.65 -6.76 -0.68
CA VAL A 56 -23.61 -7.50 -1.95
C VAL A 56 -22.18 -7.86 -2.33
N VAL A 57 -22.00 -9.13 -2.70
CA VAL A 57 -20.79 -9.66 -3.34
C VAL A 57 -21.16 -10.03 -4.76
N LEU A 58 -20.41 -9.51 -5.72
CA LEU A 58 -20.61 -9.79 -7.12
C LEU A 58 -19.61 -10.86 -7.58
N PHE A 59 -20.13 -11.92 -8.19
CA PHE A 59 -19.32 -12.90 -8.91
C PHE A 59 -19.37 -12.62 -10.41
N PRO A 60 -18.33 -13.00 -11.17
CA PRO A 60 -18.33 -12.86 -12.63
C PRO A 60 -19.58 -13.50 -13.27
N GLY A 61 -20.16 -12.83 -14.27
CA GLY A 61 -21.34 -13.30 -15.00
C GLY A 61 -22.69 -12.95 -14.36
N VAL A 62 -22.71 -12.33 -13.18
CA VAL A 62 -23.93 -11.92 -12.49
C VAL A 62 -24.33 -10.49 -12.89
N ILE A 63 -25.60 -10.30 -13.24
CA ILE A 63 -26.20 -8.99 -13.49
C ILE A 63 -27.24 -8.72 -12.40
N VAL A 64 -27.01 -7.68 -11.59
CA VAL A 64 -27.94 -7.27 -10.52
C VAL A 64 -28.16 -5.76 -10.51
N PRO A 65 -29.38 -5.30 -10.24
CA PRO A 65 -29.63 -3.88 -10.01
C PRO A 65 -29.07 -3.47 -8.64
N ILE A 66 -28.23 -2.43 -8.61
CA ILE A 66 -27.69 -1.87 -7.35
C ILE A 66 -28.13 -0.41 -7.23
N GLY A 67 -28.81 -0.10 -6.13
CA GLY A 67 -29.18 1.27 -5.77
C GLY A 67 -28.01 2.04 -5.15
N VAL A 68 -27.68 3.21 -5.71
CA VAL A 68 -26.59 4.06 -5.21
C VAL A 68 -27.15 5.33 -4.57
N GLY A 69 -27.18 5.37 -3.24
CA GLY A 69 -27.79 6.47 -2.48
C GLY A 69 -26.87 7.66 -2.14
N ARG A 70 -25.55 7.43 -1.98
CA ARG A 70 -24.62 8.45 -1.49
C ARG A 70 -24.15 9.38 -2.60
N ARG A 71 -24.07 10.70 -2.33
CA ARG A 71 -23.65 11.70 -3.33
C ARG A 71 -22.29 11.39 -3.95
N ARG A 72 -21.31 10.99 -3.14
CA ARG A 72 -19.94 10.64 -3.60
C ARG A 72 -19.93 9.40 -4.49
N SER A 73 -20.67 8.36 -4.09
CA SER A 73 -20.84 7.14 -4.89
C SER A 73 -21.55 7.42 -6.22
N GLN A 74 -22.59 8.25 -6.21
CA GLN A 74 -23.27 8.66 -7.44
C GLN A 74 -22.35 9.46 -8.37
N ALA A 75 -21.52 10.34 -7.83
CA ALA A 75 -20.54 11.09 -8.60
C ALA A 75 -19.51 10.14 -9.26
N GLY A 76 -19.00 9.15 -8.50
CA GLY A 76 -18.12 8.12 -9.03
C GLY A 76 -18.75 7.29 -10.14
N VAL A 77 -19.99 6.84 -9.95
CA VAL A 77 -20.71 6.06 -10.98
C VAL A 77 -20.97 6.90 -12.23
N ARG A 78 -21.41 8.17 -12.08
CA ARG A 78 -21.60 9.06 -13.23
C ARG A 78 -20.30 9.30 -13.98
N ALA A 79 -19.20 9.55 -13.28
CA ALA A 79 -17.89 9.70 -13.90
C ALA A 79 -17.45 8.43 -14.64
N ALA A 80 -17.67 7.25 -14.04
CA ALA A 80 -17.36 5.97 -14.69
C ALA A 80 -18.17 5.75 -15.97
N VAL A 81 -19.47 6.07 -15.95
CA VAL A 81 -20.36 5.93 -17.10
C VAL A 81 -20.01 6.94 -18.19
N SER A 82 -19.79 8.22 -17.84
CA SER A 82 -19.44 9.27 -18.80
C SER A 82 -18.12 9.00 -19.51
N ASP A 83 -17.13 8.48 -18.79
CA ASP A 83 -15.80 8.21 -19.34
C ASP A 83 -15.65 6.78 -19.90
N GLY A 84 -16.71 5.95 -19.83
CA GLY A 84 -16.65 4.54 -20.21
C GLY A 84 -15.62 3.72 -19.40
N ARG A 85 -15.29 4.16 -18.18
CA ARG A 85 -14.26 3.55 -17.33
C ARG A 85 -14.81 2.34 -16.60
N ARG A 86 -13.90 1.43 -16.27
CA ARG A 86 -14.18 0.28 -15.42
C ARG A 86 -14.46 0.74 -13.99
N LEU A 87 -15.49 0.16 -13.37
CA LEU A 87 -15.88 0.38 -11.99
C LEU A 87 -15.53 -0.86 -11.16
N GLY A 88 -14.75 -0.69 -10.10
CA GLY A 88 -14.48 -1.74 -9.12
C GLY A 88 -15.50 -1.69 -7.98
N VAL A 89 -16.08 -2.82 -7.62
CA VAL A 89 -17.03 -2.93 -6.50
C VAL A 89 -16.38 -3.70 -5.36
N PHE A 90 -16.35 -3.12 -4.17
CA PHE A 90 -15.65 -3.68 -3.02
C PHE A 90 -16.53 -3.73 -1.79
N LEU A 91 -16.44 -4.81 -1.03
CA LEU A 91 -17.07 -4.88 0.28
C LEU A 91 -16.36 -3.95 1.24
N GLN A 92 -17.17 -3.14 1.91
CA GLN A 92 -16.71 -2.31 3.00
C GLN A 92 -16.45 -3.16 4.25
N ARG A 93 -15.32 -2.92 4.92
CA ARG A 93 -14.93 -3.66 6.13
C ARG A 93 -15.88 -3.44 7.31
N ASP A 94 -16.28 -2.19 7.53
CA ASP A 94 -17.22 -1.80 8.57
C ASP A 94 -18.51 -1.26 7.94
N PRO A 95 -19.66 -1.94 8.09
CA PRO A 95 -20.93 -1.51 7.53
C PRO A 95 -21.55 -0.31 8.27
N GLY A 96 -21.02 0.13 9.42
CA GLY A 96 -21.48 1.32 10.14
C GLY A 96 -20.93 2.64 9.57
N ILE A 97 -19.81 2.60 8.82
CA ILE A 97 -19.15 3.80 8.32
C ILE A 97 -19.81 4.27 7.02
N ASP A 98 -20.42 5.45 7.01
CA ASP A 98 -21.05 5.98 5.79
C ASP A 98 -20.05 6.52 4.76
N GLU A 99 -18.87 6.93 5.21
CA GLU A 99 -17.80 7.38 4.33
C GLU A 99 -16.54 6.52 4.50
N PRO A 100 -16.45 5.38 3.79
CA PRO A 100 -15.23 4.58 3.81
C PRO A 100 -14.09 5.34 3.13
N GLY A 101 -12.97 5.48 3.84
CA GLY A 101 -11.76 6.14 3.31
C GLY A 101 -11.81 7.67 3.30
N ALA A 102 -12.66 8.29 4.13
CA ALA A 102 -12.51 9.68 4.52
C ALA A 102 -11.27 9.86 5.42
#